data_AF-A0AAX2CHG3-F1
#
_entry.id   AF-A0AAX2CHG3-F1
#
_cell.length_a   1.000
_cell.length_b   1.000
_cell.length_c   1.000
_cell.angle_alpha   90.00
_cell.angle_beta   90.00
_cell.angle_gamma   90.00
#
_symmetry.space_group_name_H-M   'P 1'
#
loop_
_entity.id
_entity.type
_entity.pdbx_description
1 polymer ?
#
loop_
_entity_poly.entity_id
_entity_poly.type
_entity_poly.pdbx_seq_one_letter_code
_entity_poly.pdbx_strand_id
1 'polypeptide(L)' 'MRKDIETKRLYMRRPSMENRDEFYEIVKQEEVGKWLAVARGMLREEAEQYIDQLISH' A
#
# COMPACT_ATOMS: atom_id res chain seq x y z
N MET A 1 2.76 20.48 6.45
CA MET A 1 1.72 20.80 5.43
C MET A 1 1.38 19.49 4.72
N ARG A 2 0.16 18.96 4.87
CA ARG A 2 -0.29 17.77 4.10
C ARG A 2 -0.41 18.21 2.64
N LYS A 3 0.30 17.54 1.73
CA LYS A 3 0.18 17.75 0.28
C LYS A 3 -0.74 16.67 -0.27
N ASP A 4 -2.03 16.95 -0.25
CA ASP A 4 -2.98 16.18 -1.03
C ASP A 4 -2.87 16.63 -2.50
N ILE A 5 -3.02 15.69 -3.43
CA ILE A 5 -2.86 15.92 -4.87
C ILE A 5 -4.20 15.63 -5.53
N GLU A 6 -4.72 16.61 -6.25
CA GLU A 6 -5.97 16.49 -6.98
C GLU A 6 -5.71 16.65 -8.48
N THR A 7 -6.35 15.80 -9.26
CA THR A 7 -6.39 15.85 -10.72
C THR A 7 -7.85 15.77 -11.17
N LYS A 8 -8.12 15.99 -12.46
CA LYS A 8 -9.47 15.87 -13.03
C LYS A 8 -10.16 14.51 -12.75
N ARG A 9 -9.39 13.45 -12.48
CA ARG A 9 -9.91 12.08 -12.35
C ARG A 9 -9.62 11.42 -11.01
N LEU A 10 -8.69 11.95 -10.23
CA LEU A 10 -8.16 11.29 -9.04
C LEU A 10 -7.87 12.30 -7.94
N TYR A 11 -8.18 11.89 -6.72
CA TYR A 11 -7.75 12.54 -5.50
C TYR A 11 -6.79 11.60 -4.77
N MET A 12 -5.59 12.09 -4.44
CA MET A 12 -4.56 11.35 -3.74
C MET A 12 -4.25 12.05 -2.42
N ARG A 13 -4.27 11.28 -1.34
CA ARG A 13 -3.89 11.72 -0.01
C ARG A 13 -2.82 10.80 0.55
N ARG A 14 -2.14 11.23 1.61
CA ARG A 14 -1.22 10.32 2.33
C ARG A 14 -1.99 9.08 2.81
N PRO A 15 -1.43 7.88 2.63
CA PRO A 15 -1.92 6.65 3.25
C PRO A 15 -2.18 6.83 4.75
N SER A 16 -3.22 6.15 5.26
CA SER A 16 -3.52 6.07 6.70
C SER A 16 -3.76 4.62 7.11
N MET A 17 -3.80 4.36 8.42
CA MET A 17 -4.08 3.02 8.96
C MET A 17 -5.42 2.45 8.49
N GLU A 18 -6.40 3.31 8.18
CA GLU A 18 -7.70 2.90 7.63
C GLU A 18 -7.58 2.24 6.24
N ASN A 19 -6.49 2.49 5.51
CA ASN A 19 -6.25 1.90 4.19
C ASN A 19 -5.45 0.60 4.25
N ARG A 20 -5.06 0.14 5.46
CA ARG A 20 -4.18 -1.02 5.63
C ARG A 20 -4.73 -2.28 4.96
N ASP A 21 -6.01 -2.56 5.18
CA ASP A 21 -6.66 -3.75 4.64
C ASP A 21 -6.77 -3.68 3.11
N GLU A 22 -7.12 -2.54 2.53
CA GLU A 22 -7.14 -2.36 1.08
C GLU A 22 -5.75 -2.54 0.45
N PHE A 23 -4.71 -1.96 1.07
CA PHE A 23 -3.34 -2.18 0.60
C PHE A 23 -2.94 -3.65 0.68
N TYR A 24 -3.31 -4.34 1.75
CA TYR A 24 -3.02 -5.77 1.92
C TYR A 24 -3.68 -6.60 0.81
N GLU A 25 -4.95 -6.33 0.53
CA GLU A 25 -5.71 -6.99 -0.53
C GLU A 25 -5.15 -6.72 -1.94
N ILE A 26 -4.51 -5.57 -2.16
CA ILE A 26 -3.83 -5.25 -3.43
C ILE A 26 -2.47 -5.96 -3.51
N VAL A 27 -1.65 -5.84 -2.48
CA VAL A 27 -0.27 -6.34 -2.47
C VAL A 27 -0.22 -7.86 -2.50
N LYS A 28 -1.20 -8.55 -1.89
CA LYS A 28 -1.31 -10.02 -1.92
C LYS A 28 -1.63 -10.59 -3.31
N GLN A 29 -2.15 -9.77 -4.23
CA GLN A 29 -2.46 -10.26 -5.57
C GLN A 29 -1.17 -10.60 -6.29
N GLU A 30 -1.03 -11.84 -6.75
CA GLU A 30 0.20 -12.31 -7.41
C GLU A 30 0.62 -11.39 -8.56
N GLU A 31 -0.35 -10.92 -9.35
CA GLU A 31 -0.11 -10.00 -10.48
C GLU A 31 0.53 -8.67 -10.07
N VAL A 32 0.28 -8.20 -8.84
CA VAL A 32 0.85 -6.97 -8.29
C VAL A 32 2.12 -7.29 -7.50
N GLY A 33 2.02 -8.23 -6.56
CA GLY A 33 3.08 -8.61 -5.64
C GLY A 33 4.33 -9.16 -6.33
N LYS A 34 4.20 -9.82 -7.48
CA LYS A 34 5.37 -10.32 -8.25
C LYS A 34 6.30 -9.21 -8.74
N TRP A 35 5.77 -8.00 -8.94
CA TRP A 35 6.54 -6.83 -9.38
C TRP A 35 7.06 -5.99 -8.22
N LEU A 36 6.44 -6.11 -7.04
CA LEU A 36 6.95 -5.51 -5.82
C LEU A 36 8.03 -6.44 -5.26
N ALA A 37 9.30 -6.10 -5.49
CA ALA A 37 10.46 -6.92 -5.08
C ALA A 37 10.40 -7.38 -3.61
N VAL A 38 9.74 -6.59 -2.76
CA VAL A 38 9.51 -6.88 -1.36
C VAL A 38 8.36 -7.89 -1.16
N ALA A 39 7.28 -7.84 -1.94
CA ALA A 39 6.06 -8.62 -1.70
C ALA A 39 6.04 -10.05 -2.32
N ARG A 40 7.01 -10.40 -3.18
CA ARG A 40 7.00 -11.69 -3.87
C ARG A 40 7.22 -12.85 -2.89
N GLY A 41 6.17 -13.61 -2.61
CA GLY A 41 6.22 -14.76 -1.71
C GLY A 41 6.17 -14.40 -0.23
N MET A 42 5.77 -13.16 0.11
CA MET A 42 5.58 -12.72 1.48
C MET A 42 4.43 -13.48 2.17
N LEU A 43 4.65 -13.78 3.45
CA LEU A 43 3.58 -14.16 4.36
C LEU A 43 2.67 -12.97 4.65
N ARG A 44 1.48 -13.26 5.18
CA ARG A 44 0.47 -12.24 5.52
C ARG A 44 1.04 -11.18 6.48
N GLU A 45 1.78 -11.63 7.48
CA GLU A 45 2.41 -10.78 8.50
C GLU A 45 3.50 -9.89 7.91
N GLU A 46 4.26 -10.37 6.93
CA GLU A 46 5.31 -9.61 6.25
C GLU A 46 4.72 -8.52 5.35
N ALA A 47 3.63 -8.84 4.64
CA ALA A 47 2.90 -7.86 3.84
C ALA A 47 2.25 -6.78 4.72
N GLU A 48 1.71 -7.16 5.88
CA GLU A 48 1.19 -6.22 6.88
C GLU A 48 2.29 -5.26 7.38
N GLN A 49 3.48 -5.77 7.74
CA GLN A 49 4.61 -4.95 8.18
C GLN A 49 5.09 -3.98 7.08
N TYR A 50 5.15 -4.44 5.83
CA TYR A 50 5.51 -3.59 4.69
C TYR A 50 4.55 -2.42 4.52
N ILE A 51 3.24 -2.66 4.66
CA ILE A 51 2.22 -1.62 4.57
C ILE A 51 2.33 -0.62 5.73
N ASP A 52 2.59 -1.10 6.94
CA ASP A 52 2.79 -0.24 8.10
C ASP A 52 4.00 0.69 7.92
N GLN A 53 5.09 0.19 7.33
CA GLN A 53 6.25 1.02 6.96
C GLN A 53 5.90 2.08 5.91
N LEU A 54 5.09 1.72 4.90
CA LEU A 54 4.64 2.62 3.84
C LEU A 54 3.71 3.73 4.36
N ILE A 55 2.84 3.41 5.32
CA ILE A 55 1.95 4.40 5.96
C ILE A 55 2.74 5.35 6.87
N SER A 56 3.77 4.84 7.54
CA SER A 56 4.58 5.61 8.50
C SER A 56 5.53 6.62 7.83
N HIS A 57 5.98 6.35 6.61
CA HIS A 57 6.87 7.24 5.83
C HIS A 57 6.10 8.30 5.04
#